data_AF-A0A381VE13-F1
#
_entry.id   AF-A0A381VE13-F1
#
_cell.length_a   1.000
_cell.length_b   1.000
_cell.length_c   1.000
_cell.angle_alpha   90.00
_cell.angle_beta   90.00
_cell.angle_gamma   90.00
#
_symmetry.space_group_name_H-M   'P 1'
#
loop_
_entity.id
_entity.type
_entity.pdbx_description
1 polymer ?
#
loop_
_entity_poly.entity_id
_entity_poly.type
_entity_poly.pdbx_seq_one_letter_code
_entity_poly.pdbx_strand_id
1 'polypeptide(L)' 'VDFVPNIWVSVNPNSQVTLTVSESEMGQGVWTSLPMIIAEEMELDWTKVKVV' A
#
# COMPACT_ATOMS: atom_id res chain seq x y z
N VAL A 1 24.42 12.03 -1.16
CA VAL A 1 23.02 12.14 -0.70
C VAL A 1 22.28 11.10 -1.47
N ASP A 2 21.86 10.02 -0.82
CA ASP A 2 21.19 8.92 -1.52
C ASP A 2 19.78 9.38 -1.94
N PHE A 3 19.39 9.03 -3.17
CA PHE A 3 18.09 9.35 -3.69
C PHE A 3 17.03 8.48 -3.02
N VAL A 4 16.11 9.10 -2.27
CA VAL A 4 14.93 8.44 -1.71
C VAL A 4 13.70 8.96 -2.47
N PRO A 5 13.20 8.24 -3.48
CA PRO A 5 12.00 8.63 -4.19
C PRO A 5 10.80 8.64 -3.24
N ASN A 6 9.87 9.56 -3.47
CA ASN A 6 8.59 9.55 -2.79
C ASN A 6 7.72 8.47 -3.46
N ILE A 7 7.65 7.30 -2.83
CA ILE A 7 6.98 6.12 -3.40
C ILE A 7 5.63 5.94 -2.71
N TRP A 8 4.55 5.97 -3.47
CA TRP A 8 3.21 5.61 -2.96
C TRP A 8 3.00 4.11 -2.88
N VAL A 9 3.61 3.32 -3.77
CA VAL A 9 3.50 1.85 -3.78
C VAL A 9 4.89 1.22 -3.88
N SER A 10 5.32 0.50 -2.84
CA SER A 10 6.61 -0.19 -2.78
C SER A 10 6.41 -1.71 -2.73
N VAL A 11 7.11 -2.44 -3.60
CA VAL A 11 7.05 -3.91 -3.66
C VAL A 11 8.35 -4.48 -3.13
N ASN A 12 8.27 -5.22 -2.03
CA ASN A 12 9.41 -5.86 -1.40
C ASN A 12 9.71 -7.23 -2.03
N PRO A 13 10.98 -7.70 -2.00
CA PRO A 13 11.36 -9.01 -2.53
C PRO A 13 10.64 -10.22 -1.89
N ASN A 14 10.06 -10.05 -0.70
CA ASN A 14 9.24 -11.07 -0.01
C ASN A 14 7.76 -11.04 -0.42
N SER A 15 7.43 -10.35 -1.52
CA SER A 15 6.06 -10.14 -2.02
C SER A 15 5.16 -9.33 -1.08
N GLN A 16 5.72 -8.57 -0.14
CA GLN A 16 4.96 -7.60 0.66
C GLN A 16 4.87 -6.27 -0.09
N VAL A 17 3.66 -5.73 -0.20
CA VAL A 17 3.41 -4.42 -0.80
C VAL A 17 3.16 -3.41 0.31
N THR A 18 3.81 -2.27 0.23
CA THR A 18 3.61 -1.13 1.12
C THR A 18 2.97 0.01 0.35
N LEU A 19 1.79 0.42 0.80
CA LEU A 19 1.04 1.55 0.27
C LEU A 19 1.20 2.73 1.23
N THR A 20 1.82 3.80 0.79
CA THR A 20 1.95 5.04 1.57
C THR A 20 0.76 5.94 1.27
N VAL A 21 -0.03 6.27 2.30
CA VAL A 21 -1.24 7.09 2.18
C VAL A 21 -1.07 8.34 3.03
N SER A 22 -1.03 9.52 2.38
CA SER A 22 -0.90 10.81 3.06
C SER A 22 -2.19 11.26 3.75
N GLU A 23 -3.32 10.70 3.33
CA GLU A 23 -4.65 11.09 3.78
C GLU A 23 -5.00 10.39 5.10
N SER A 24 -5.54 11.17 6.04
CA SER A 24 -6.00 10.65 7.33
C SER A 24 -7.29 9.84 7.17
N GLU A 25 -7.37 8.69 7.86
CA GLU A 25 -8.58 7.89 7.98
C GLU A 25 -9.47 8.41 9.11
N MET A 26 -10.71 8.78 8.79
CA MET A 26 -11.72 9.37 9.68
C MET A 26 -13.09 8.67 9.53
N GLY A 27 -13.12 7.44 9.01
CA GLY A 27 -14.32 6.62 8.84
C GLY A 27 -14.80 6.46 7.39
N GLN A 28 -14.06 7.01 6.42
CA GLN A 28 -14.34 6.84 4.99
C GLN A 28 -13.88 5.48 4.45
N GLY A 29 -12.99 4.77 5.15
CA GLY A 29 -12.53 3.43 4.79
C GLY A 29 -11.43 3.39 3.72
N VAL A 30 -10.68 4.48 3.52
CA VAL A 30 -9.55 4.56 2.58
C VAL A 30 -8.48 3.52 2.91
N TRP A 31 -8.17 3.30 4.19
CA TRP A 31 -7.19 2.29 4.61
C TRP A 31 -7.66 0.85 4.40
N THR A 32 -8.94 0.65 4.10
CA THR A 32 -9.52 -0.65 3.77
C THR A 32 -9.69 -0.80 2.26
N SER A 33 -10.26 0.19 1.58
CA SER A 33 -10.57 0.10 0.15
C SER A 33 -9.32 0.13 -0.73
N LEU A 34 -8.36 1.03 -0.44
CA LEU A 34 -7.18 1.16 -1.31
C LEU A 34 -6.32 -0.10 -1.36
N PRO A 35 -5.98 -0.76 -0.23
CA PRO A 35 -5.16 -1.96 -0.31
C PRO A 35 -5.90 -3.15 -0.95
N MET A 36 -7.24 -3.09 -1.10
CA MET A 36 -8.07 -4.21 -1.58
C MET A 36 -7.98 -4.20 -3.08
N ILE A 37 -8.16 -3.00 -3.65
CA ILE A 37 -7.92 -2.71 -5.05
C ILE A 37 -6.48 -3.10 -5.43
N ILE A 38 -5.49 -2.70 -4.63
CA ILE A 38 -4.09 -3.05 -4.91
C ILE A 38 -3.85 -4.56 -4.83
N ALA A 39 -4.39 -5.25 -3.83
CA ALA A 39 -4.26 -6.69 -3.71
C ALA A 39 -4.90 -7.43 -4.91
N GLU A 40 -6.07 -6.95 -5.35
CA GLU A 40 -6.80 -7.51 -6.50
C GLU A 40 -6.03 -7.34 -7.81
N GLU A 41 -5.59 -6.12 -8.13
CA GLU A 41 -4.83 -5.82 -9.36
C GLU A 41 -3.47 -6.55 -9.41
N MET A 42 -2.90 -6.88 -8.26
CA MET A 42 -1.62 -7.59 -8.16
C MET A 42 -1.77 -9.10 -7.97
N GLU A 43 -2.99 -9.62 -7.91
CA GLU A 43 -3.29 -11.02 -7.60
C GLU A 43 -2.61 -11.50 -6.29
N LEU A 44 -2.59 -10.64 -5.28
CA LEU A 44 -2.00 -10.91 -3.97
C LEU A 44 -3.05 -11.23 -2.92
N ASP A 45 -2.64 -12.01 -1.91
CA ASP A 45 -3.40 -12.09 -0.67
C ASP A 45 -3.42 -10.70 -0.01
N TRP A 46 -4.62 -10.23 0.35
CA TRP A 46 -4.84 -8.95 1.04
C TRP A 46 -3.94 -8.75 2.25
N THR A 47 -3.58 -9.82 2.98
CA THR A 47 -2.67 -9.77 4.13
C THR A 47 -1.25 -9.35 3.78
N LYS A 48 -0.89 -9.35 2.49
CA LYS A 48 0.43 -8.91 2.00
C LYS A 48 0.50 -7.43 1.66
N VAL A 49 -0.61 -6.70 1.69
CA VAL A 49 -0.63 -5.25 1.44
C VAL A 49 -0.73 -4.51 2.78
N LYS A 50 0.20 -3.59 3.04
CA LYS A 50 0.24 -2.78 4.27
C LYS A 50 0.14 -1.31 3.96
N VAL A 51 -0.72 -0.61 4.70
CA VAL A 51 -0.81 0.86 4.67
C VAL A 51 0.17 1.44 5.68
N VAL A 52 0.89 2.50 5.29
CA VAL A 52 1.84 3.24 6.14
C VAL A 52 1.62 4.73 6.00
#